data_AF-A0A2A4J4G2-F1
#
_entry.id   AF-A0A2A4J4G2-F1
#
_cell.length_a   1.000
_cell.length_b   1.000
_cell.length_c   1.000
_cell.angle_alpha   90.00
_cell.angle_beta   90.00
_cell.angle_gamma   90.00
#
_symmetry.space_group_name_H-M   'P 1'
#
loop_
_entity.id
_entity.type
_entity.pdbx_description
1 polymer ?
#
loop_
_entity_poly.entity_id
_entity_poly.type
_entity_poly.pdbx_seq_one_letter_code
_entity_poly.pdbx_strand_id
1 'polypeptide(L)'
;MESVRKDTLLKFNPDSLEEVRKELNLEKPGRIDEAIDILDSWVQKQPHFMKKDFSRDYLERILITAKGLAERAKERLDKLCTFKTLMPEFFSVSEDMKKEMEPLQELIVHGLNMESVRKDTLLKFNPDSLEEVRKELNLEKPGRIDEAIDILDSWVQKQPHFMKKDFSRDYLERILITAKGLAERAKERLDKLCTFKTLMPEFFSVSEDMKKEMEPLQELINAGHLPQMTPEHYRVFICKMTSENLEAASFFKFYRYMTMLCEYFLQAEYCKGFQIILDYSQINILSFVTKVNPMELRQIITLMTEGYGCRIKGVHVISSSKMVDTLITLLKQVFSAKLGDRIHLHKTPETVSEYVPKEMMPSDYGGKEMSLLELNKLWLKEISSKEFLAYMNEMNKANTNESCRQSDKFNEHYIGMPGSFRALSVD
;
A
#
# COMPACT_ATOMS: atom_id res chain seq x y z
N MET A 1 26.42 13.05 28.90
CA MET A 1 26.00 13.84 27.73
C MET A 1 26.21 12.97 26.50
N GLU A 2 25.23 12.13 26.19
CA GLU A 2 25.26 11.29 25.00
C GLU A 2 24.53 12.01 23.87
N SER A 3 25.13 12.07 22.69
CA SER A 3 24.63 12.88 21.59
C SER A 3 23.47 12.19 20.88
N VAL A 4 22.31 12.84 20.85
CA VAL A 4 21.24 12.53 19.89
C VAL A 4 21.85 12.46 18.49
N ARG A 5 21.57 11.37 17.75
CA ARG A 5 22.03 11.18 16.37
C ARG A 5 21.64 12.42 15.56
N LYS A 6 22.61 13.15 14.98
CA LYS A 6 22.34 14.30 14.12
C LYS A 6 21.58 13.86 12.87
N ASP A 7 20.27 14.08 12.89
CA ASP A 7 19.40 13.95 11.74
C ASP A 7 19.46 15.25 10.93
N THR A 8 19.68 15.15 9.61
CA THR A 8 19.81 16.32 8.72
C THR A 8 18.46 16.87 8.23
N LEU A 9 17.36 16.15 8.45
CA LEU A 9 16.02 16.52 7.98
C LEU A 9 15.12 16.99 9.14
N LEU A 10 15.32 16.48 10.35
CA LEU A 10 14.59 16.93 11.55
C LEU A 10 15.53 17.56 12.58
N LYS A 11 15.45 18.89 12.72
CA LYS A 11 16.07 19.61 13.85
C LYS A 11 15.31 19.31 15.14
N PHE A 12 15.72 18.25 15.84
CA PHE A 12 15.31 18.03 17.22
C PHE A 12 15.84 19.18 18.09
N ASN A 13 14.97 19.81 18.88
CA ASN A 13 15.43 20.63 19.99
C ASN A 13 16.01 19.68 21.06
N PRO A 14 17.26 19.85 21.54
CA PRO A 14 17.80 19.05 22.63
C PRO A 14 16.89 19.01 23.87
N ASP A 15 16.22 20.14 24.16
CA ASP A 15 15.32 20.28 25.30
C ASP A 15 14.11 19.32 25.23
N SER A 16 13.64 18.98 24.02
CA SER A 16 12.45 18.13 23.84
C SER A 16 12.63 16.71 24.39
N LEU A 17 13.86 16.21 24.46
CA LEU A 17 14.14 14.89 25.05
C LEU A 17 14.11 14.97 26.59
N GLU A 18 14.51 16.09 27.17
CA GLU A 18 14.37 16.35 28.61
C GLU A 18 12.90 16.63 28.99
N GLU A 19 12.15 17.35 28.16
CA GLU A 19 10.70 17.57 28.34
C GLU A 19 9.93 16.26 28.28
N VAL A 20 10.14 15.40 27.28
CA VAL A 20 9.49 14.07 27.20
C VAL A 20 9.86 13.19 28.38
N ARG A 21 11.11 13.22 28.85
CA ARG A 21 11.51 12.50 30.07
C ARG A 21 10.77 13.04 31.30
N LYS A 22 10.65 14.36 31.44
CA LYS A 22 9.93 15.05 32.54
C LYS A 22 8.42 14.79 32.54
N GLU A 23 7.77 14.79 31.38
CA GLU A 23 6.34 14.41 31.24
C GLU A 23 6.08 12.96 31.68
N LEU A 24 7.05 12.07 31.48
CA LEU A 24 6.97 10.65 31.81
C LEU A 24 7.51 10.30 33.22
N ASN A 25 7.89 11.31 34.03
CA ASN A 25 8.55 11.13 35.33
C ASN A 25 9.91 10.37 35.28
N LEU A 26 10.60 10.43 34.14
CA LEU A 26 11.89 9.77 33.85
C LEU A 26 13.10 10.71 34.00
N GLU A 27 12.89 11.96 34.42
CA GLU A 27 13.92 12.99 34.60
C GLU A 27 14.88 12.74 35.78
N LYS A 28 14.52 11.86 36.72
CA LYS A 28 15.37 11.53 37.85
C LYS A 28 16.64 10.79 37.38
N PRO A 29 17.85 11.26 37.77
CA PRO A 29 19.10 10.62 37.37
C PRO A 29 19.11 9.11 37.64
N GLY A 30 19.47 8.33 36.63
CA GLY A 30 19.54 6.86 36.70
C GLY A 30 18.19 6.11 36.59
N ARG A 31 17.03 6.77 36.69
CA ARG A 31 15.72 6.07 36.65
C ARG A 31 15.42 5.46 35.28
N ILE A 32 15.83 6.15 34.21
CA ILE A 32 15.68 5.63 32.84
C ILE A 32 16.67 4.51 32.56
N ASP A 33 17.90 4.62 33.07
CA ASP A 33 18.92 3.57 32.97
C ASP A 33 18.51 2.30 33.72
N GLU A 34 18.02 2.42 34.95
CA GLU A 34 17.47 1.31 35.72
C GLU A 34 16.31 0.61 34.96
N ALA A 35 15.43 1.38 34.32
CA ALA A 35 14.35 0.82 33.50
C ALA A 35 14.85 0.12 32.23
N ILE A 36 15.92 0.64 31.59
CA ILE A 36 16.59 0.00 30.45
C ILE A 36 17.27 -1.31 30.90
N ASP A 37 17.97 -1.29 32.03
CA ASP A 37 18.69 -2.45 32.58
C ASP A 37 17.72 -3.56 33.02
N ILE A 38 16.57 -3.19 33.59
CA ILE A 38 15.46 -4.12 33.89
C ILE A 38 14.92 -4.76 32.61
N LEU A 39 14.77 -3.99 31.52
CA LEU A 39 14.33 -4.52 30.23
C LEU A 39 15.36 -5.44 29.60
N ASP A 40 16.62 -5.04 29.54
CA ASP A 40 17.69 -5.86 28.96
C ASP A 40 17.85 -7.18 29.75
N SER A 41 17.92 -7.11 31.07
CA SER A 41 17.95 -8.30 31.94
C SER A 41 16.74 -9.21 31.75
N TRP A 42 15.56 -8.66 31.46
CA TRP A 42 14.37 -9.44 31.15
C TRP A 42 14.42 -10.04 29.74
N VAL A 43 14.90 -9.30 28.73
CA VAL A 43 15.12 -9.78 27.36
C VAL A 43 16.06 -10.98 27.34
N GLN A 44 17.18 -10.91 28.06
CA GLN A 44 18.14 -12.02 28.10
C GLN A 44 17.49 -13.33 28.60
N LYS A 45 16.52 -13.22 29.51
CA LYS A 45 15.78 -14.33 30.12
C LYS A 45 14.66 -14.91 29.25
N GLN A 46 14.28 -14.27 28.13
CA GLN A 46 13.21 -14.80 27.26
C GLN A 46 13.75 -15.91 26.34
N PRO A 47 13.20 -17.15 26.38
CA PRO A 47 13.74 -18.26 25.59
C PRO A 47 13.32 -18.22 24.10
N HIS A 48 12.20 -17.58 23.78
CA HIS A 48 11.61 -17.47 22.43
C HIS A 48 12.12 -16.28 21.61
N PHE A 49 13.04 -15.47 22.17
CA PHE A 49 13.61 -14.30 21.51
C PHE A 49 14.80 -14.69 20.63
N MET A 50 14.61 -14.63 19.31
CA MET A 50 15.66 -14.89 18.31
C MET A 50 16.76 -13.80 18.29
N LYS A 51 16.43 -12.57 18.71
CA LYS A 51 17.38 -11.46 18.89
C LYS A 51 17.31 -10.95 20.33
N LYS A 52 18.47 -10.73 20.96
CA LYS A 52 18.59 -10.29 22.36
C LYS A 52 19.49 -9.07 22.57
N ASP A 53 20.32 -8.73 21.58
CA ASP A 53 21.22 -7.57 21.54
C ASP A 53 20.48 -6.31 21.04
N PHE A 54 19.67 -5.70 21.90
CA PHE A 54 19.06 -4.40 21.61
C PHE A 54 19.98 -3.27 22.09
N SER A 55 20.11 -2.19 21.31
CA SER A 55 20.84 -0.99 21.76
C SER A 55 20.07 -0.27 22.87
N ARG A 56 20.78 0.44 23.76
CA ARG A 56 20.15 1.26 24.82
C ARG A 56 19.15 2.26 24.23
N ASP A 57 19.52 2.99 23.17
CA ASP A 57 18.62 3.86 22.39
C ASP A 57 17.31 3.17 21.97
N TYR A 58 17.38 1.90 21.58
CA TYR A 58 16.20 1.16 21.14
C TYR A 58 15.29 0.81 22.32
N LEU A 59 15.88 0.31 23.42
CA LEU A 59 15.15 0.03 24.66
C LEU A 59 14.55 1.31 25.27
N GLU A 60 15.26 2.43 25.21
CA GLU A 60 14.75 3.75 25.62
C GLU A 60 13.53 4.17 24.80
N ARG A 61 13.58 4.02 23.46
CA ARG A 61 12.41 4.30 22.59
C ARG A 61 11.22 3.41 22.93
N ILE A 62 11.44 2.13 23.23
CA ILE A 62 10.36 1.23 23.68
C ILE A 62 9.78 1.70 25.03
N LEU A 63 10.60 2.14 25.98
CA LEU A 63 10.15 2.72 27.26
C LEU A 63 9.35 4.01 27.06
N ILE A 64 9.88 4.97 26.29
CA ILE A 64 9.22 6.25 26.00
C ILE A 64 7.85 6.00 25.37
N THR A 65 7.77 5.18 24.32
CA THR A 65 6.48 4.85 23.69
C THR A 65 5.55 4.07 24.63
N ALA A 66 6.08 3.33 25.62
CA ALA A 66 5.33 2.64 26.67
C ALA A 66 4.92 3.56 27.85
N LYS A 67 5.19 4.87 27.76
CA LYS A 67 4.97 5.87 28.82
C LYS A 67 5.81 5.62 30.09
N GLY A 68 7.05 5.17 29.93
CA GLY A 68 7.99 4.90 31.03
C GLY A 68 7.70 3.65 31.87
N LEU A 69 6.68 2.86 31.52
CA LEU A 69 6.26 1.68 32.29
C LEU A 69 6.99 0.42 31.80
N ALA A 70 7.91 -0.11 32.62
CA ALA A 70 8.72 -1.29 32.30
C ALA A 70 7.87 -2.52 31.91
N GLU A 71 6.83 -2.88 32.67
CA GLU A 71 5.96 -4.03 32.32
C GLU A 71 5.26 -3.88 30.96
N ARG A 72 4.85 -2.65 30.61
CA ARG A 72 4.24 -2.36 29.30
C ARG A 72 5.27 -2.38 28.16
N ALA A 73 6.51 -2.02 28.45
CA ALA A 73 7.62 -2.17 27.52
C ALA A 73 8.00 -3.65 27.31
N LYS A 74 7.99 -4.48 28.38
CA LYS A 74 8.15 -5.94 28.29
C LYS A 74 7.06 -6.55 27.41
N GLU A 75 5.78 -6.26 27.67
CA GLU A 75 4.66 -6.77 26.88
C GLU A 75 4.78 -6.41 25.38
N ARG A 76 5.29 -5.22 25.06
CA ARG A 76 5.54 -4.79 23.67
C ARG A 76 6.72 -5.50 23.03
N LEU A 77 7.84 -5.63 23.73
CA LEU A 77 9.00 -6.40 23.28
C LEU A 77 8.63 -7.86 23.07
N ASP A 78 7.85 -8.44 23.98
CA ASP A 78 7.37 -9.82 23.89
C ASP A 78 6.55 -10.06 22.63
N LYS A 79 5.54 -9.20 22.39
CA LYS A 79 4.69 -9.26 21.20
C LYS A 79 5.49 -9.04 19.92
N LEU A 80 6.42 -8.08 19.91
CA LEU A 80 7.27 -7.80 18.74
C LEU A 80 8.22 -8.96 18.43
N CYS A 81 8.90 -9.52 19.43
CA CYS A 81 9.81 -10.65 19.25
C CYS A 81 9.06 -11.92 18.88
N THR A 82 7.92 -12.20 19.53
CA THR A 82 7.04 -13.33 19.16
C THR A 82 6.57 -13.20 17.71
N PHE A 83 6.16 -12.02 17.27
CA PHE A 83 5.73 -11.78 15.89
C PHE A 83 6.89 -11.82 14.88
N LYS A 84 8.09 -11.38 15.27
CA LYS A 84 9.33 -11.61 14.50
C LYS A 84 9.69 -13.10 14.37
N THR A 85 9.45 -13.90 15.40
CA THR A 85 9.67 -15.35 15.37
C THR A 85 8.59 -16.07 14.55
N LEU A 86 7.34 -15.59 14.58
CA LEU A 86 6.22 -16.16 13.81
C LEU A 86 6.23 -15.77 12.33
N MET A 87 6.71 -14.56 11.99
CA MET A 87 6.80 -14.05 10.62
C MET A 87 8.17 -13.37 10.36
N PRO A 88 9.28 -14.12 10.38
CA PRO A 88 10.63 -13.54 10.23
C PRO A 88 10.82 -12.85 8.87
N GLU A 89 10.16 -13.37 7.82
CA GLU A 89 10.15 -12.82 6.46
C GLU A 89 9.75 -11.33 6.43
N PHE A 90 8.84 -10.94 7.32
CA PHE A 90 8.21 -9.63 7.38
C PHE A 90 9.14 -8.53 7.92
N PHE A 91 10.27 -8.90 8.55
CA PHE A 91 11.22 -7.98 9.18
C PHE A 91 12.60 -7.93 8.51
N SER A 92 12.75 -8.57 7.35
CA SER A 92 14.01 -8.75 6.61
C SER A 92 14.45 -7.55 5.75
N VAL A 93 13.83 -6.38 5.90
CA VAL A 93 14.17 -5.17 5.12
C VAL A 93 15.50 -4.59 5.61
N SER A 94 16.45 -4.35 4.69
CA SER A 94 17.80 -3.88 5.03
C SER A 94 17.81 -2.46 5.62
N GLU A 95 18.88 -2.12 6.37
CA GLU A 95 18.97 -0.86 7.11
C GLU A 95 19.04 0.41 6.22
N ASP A 96 19.30 0.23 4.93
CA ASP A 96 19.64 1.29 3.97
C ASP A 96 18.43 2.19 3.64
N MET A 97 17.20 1.64 3.66
CA MET A 97 15.96 2.33 3.29
C MET A 97 15.52 3.48 4.24
N LYS A 98 16.32 3.85 5.25
CA LYS A 98 15.99 4.89 6.23
C LYS A 98 16.48 6.30 5.86
N LYS A 99 17.21 6.47 4.75
CA LYS A 99 17.70 7.76 4.28
C LYS A 99 16.96 8.21 3.02
N GLU A 100 16.87 9.52 2.87
CA GLU A 100 16.56 10.28 1.64
C GLU A 100 15.09 10.40 1.21
N MET A 101 14.51 11.57 1.54
CA MET A 101 13.48 12.26 0.75
C MET A 101 13.62 13.78 0.97
N GLU A 102 13.76 14.58 -0.11
CA GLU A 102 13.15 15.92 -0.37
C GLU A 102 13.70 16.57 -1.69
N PRO A 103 13.02 17.55 -2.33
CA PRO A 103 12.98 17.70 -3.81
C PRO A 103 13.23 19.13 -4.41
N LEU A 104 13.19 19.30 -5.76
CA LEU A 104 13.07 20.60 -6.48
C LEU A 104 12.34 20.53 -7.87
N GLN A 105 11.98 21.70 -8.45
CA GLN A 105 11.19 21.97 -9.69
C GLN A 105 12.04 22.76 -10.76
N GLU A 106 11.61 23.30 -11.93
CA GLU A 106 10.33 23.53 -12.66
C GLU A 106 10.62 23.72 -14.20
N LEU A 107 9.69 23.57 -15.17
CA LEU A 107 9.00 24.63 -15.98
C LEU A 107 8.36 23.99 -17.27
N ILE A 108 7.07 24.14 -17.64
CA ILE A 108 6.31 25.12 -18.51
C ILE A 108 6.54 25.06 -20.06
N VAL A 109 5.48 24.72 -20.85
CA VAL A 109 4.79 25.45 -21.97
C VAL A 109 3.77 24.56 -22.75
N HIS A 110 2.53 25.08 -22.96
CA HIS A 110 1.38 24.73 -23.85
C HIS A 110 1.42 23.53 -24.85
N GLY A 111 0.36 22.74 -25.13
CA GLY A 111 -1.00 22.60 -24.54
C GLY A 111 -2.17 22.32 -25.54
N LEU A 112 -3.09 21.35 -25.30
CA LEU A 112 -4.38 21.16 -26.04
C LEU A 112 -5.39 20.16 -25.36
N ASN A 113 -6.47 20.70 -24.74
CA ASN A 113 -7.36 20.05 -23.76
C ASN A 113 -8.13 18.75 -24.15
N MET A 114 -8.37 17.88 -23.15
CA MET A 114 -9.39 16.81 -23.11
C MET A 114 -10.41 17.06 -21.96
N GLU A 115 -11.72 17.03 -22.26
CA GLU A 115 -12.76 17.68 -21.43
C GLU A 115 -13.72 16.76 -20.63
N SER A 116 -13.63 15.42 -20.71
CA SER A 116 -14.58 14.54 -20.00
C SER A 116 -14.02 13.19 -19.54
N VAL A 117 -14.51 12.69 -18.41
CA VAL A 117 -14.22 11.32 -17.92
C VAL A 117 -14.93 10.27 -18.79
N ARG A 118 -14.26 9.15 -19.06
CA ARG A 118 -14.83 8.00 -19.78
C ARG A 118 -16.08 7.49 -19.06
N LYS A 119 -17.20 7.32 -19.79
CA LYS A 119 -18.40 6.68 -19.24
C LYS A 119 -18.10 5.20 -18.94
N ASP A 120 -18.47 4.79 -17.74
CA ASP A 120 -18.23 3.45 -17.20
C ASP A 120 -19.55 2.84 -16.71
N THR A 121 -19.64 1.51 -16.70
CA THR A 121 -20.86 0.76 -16.33
C THR A 121 -20.92 0.42 -14.85
N LEU A 122 -19.77 0.31 -14.18
CA LEU A 122 -19.64 0.02 -12.76
C LEU A 122 -19.25 1.27 -11.95
N LEU A 123 -18.46 2.17 -12.53
CA LEU A 123 -17.94 3.36 -11.87
C LEU A 123 -18.78 4.61 -12.17
N LYS A 124 -19.35 5.18 -11.11
CA LYS A 124 -20.04 6.47 -11.13
C LYS A 124 -19.13 7.53 -10.53
N PHE A 125 -19.10 8.71 -11.14
CA PHE A 125 -18.27 9.83 -10.72
C PHE A 125 -19.16 10.97 -10.21
N ASN A 126 -18.67 11.73 -9.22
CA ASN A 126 -19.30 12.99 -8.83
C ASN A 126 -19.17 13.97 -10.01
N PRO A 127 -20.14 14.88 -10.26
CA PRO A 127 -20.14 15.74 -11.46
C PRO A 127 -18.88 16.60 -11.66
N ASP A 128 -18.22 16.93 -10.56
CA ASP A 128 -17.06 17.80 -10.37
C ASP A 128 -15.72 17.04 -10.24
N SER A 129 -15.73 15.70 -10.28
CA SER A 129 -14.56 14.86 -9.97
C SER A 129 -13.30 15.19 -10.78
N LEU A 130 -13.48 15.50 -12.07
CA LEU A 130 -12.38 15.85 -12.97
C LEU A 130 -11.76 17.20 -12.60
N GLU A 131 -12.57 18.21 -12.29
CA GLU A 131 -12.10 19.53 -11.86
C GLU A 131 -11.37 19.40 -10.52
N GLU A 132 -12.01 18.76 -9.54
CA GLU A 132 -11.49 18.65 -8.18
C GLU A 132 -10.23 17.78 -8.07
N VAL A 133 -10.08 16.73 -8.89
CA VAL A 133 -8.82 15.99 -9.00
C VAL A 133 -7.74 16.79 -9.71
N ARG A 134 -8.05 17.45 -10.84
CA ARG A 134 -7.06 18.27 -11.55
C ARG A 134 -6.53 19.38 -10.65
N LYS A 135 -7.42 20.08 -9.94
CA LYS A 135 -7.11 21.13 -8.96
C LYS A 135 -6.29 20.65 -7.75
N GLU A 136 -6.58 19.47 -7.16
CA GLU A 136 -5.72 18.89 -6.10
C GLU A 136 -4.28 18.67 -6.61
N LEU A 137 -4.12 18.33 -7.89
CA LEU A 137 -2.85 18.01 -8.52
C LEU A 137 -2.18 19.21 -9.22
N ASN A 138 -2.77 20.41 -9.13
CA ASN A 138 -2.34 21.63 -9.82
C ASN A 138 -2.37 21.52 -11.38
N LEU A 139 -3.22 20.63 -11.91
CA LEU A 139 -3.39 20.30 -13.33
C LEU A 139 -4.56 21.06 -14.00
N GLU A 140 -5.18 22.02 -13.31
CA GLU A 140 -6.31 22.82 -13.80
C GLU A 140 -5.92 23.81 -14.92
N LYS A 141 -4.64 24.16 -15.05
CA LYS A 141 -4.15 25.06 -16.11
C LYS A 141 -4.26 24.38 -17.47
N PRO A 142 -4.96 24.98 -18.46
CA PRO A 142 -5.10 24.42 -19.80
C PRO A 142 -3.74 24.05 -20.41
N GLY A 143 -3.65 22.84 -20.94
CA GLY A 143 -2.45 22.33 -21.60
C GLY A 143 -1.34 21.78 -20.70
N ARG A 144 -1.38 21.98 -19.38
CA ARG A 144 -0.36 21.43 -18.46
C ARG A 144 -0.33 19.90 -18.46
N ILE A 145 -1.49 19.28 -18.66
CA ILE A 145 -1.64 17.82 -18.78
C ILE A 145 -0.97 17.34 -20.07
N ASP A 146 -1.21 18.02 -21.20
CA ASP A 146 -0.66 17.63 -22.49
C ASP A 146 0.85 17.73 -22.54
N GLU A 147 1.41 18.83 -22.04
CA GLU A 147 2.86 19.02 -21.89
C GLU A 147 3.48 17.86 -21.09
N ALA A 148 2.87 17.48 -19.97
CA ALA A 148 3.36 16.39 -19.14
C ALA A 148 3.20 15.01 -19.80
N ILE A 149 2.16 14.79 -20.61
CA ILE A 149 1.98 13.57 -21.42
C ILE A 149 3.02 13.52 -22.54
N ASP A 150 3.29 14.63 -23.23
CA ASP A 150 4.27 14.72 -24.33
C ASP A 150 5.70 14.48 -23.82
N ILE A 151 6.03 15.01 -22.64
CA ILE A 151 7.28 14.73 -21.93
C ILE A 151 7.39 13.24 -21.57
N LEU A 152 6.29 12.64 -21.08
CA LEU A 152 6.26 11.23 -20.66
C LEU A 152 6.39 10.29 -21.87
N ASP A 153 5.66 10.53 -22.96
CA ASP A 153 5.77 9.77 -24.21
C ASP A 153 7.17 9.91 -24.84
N SER A 154 7.68 11.14 -24.99
CA SER A 154 9.03 11.38 -25.49
C SER A 154 10.11 10.68 -24.66
N TRP A 155 9.90 10.54 -23.35
CA TRP A 155 10.77 9.76 -22.47
C TRP A 155 10.60 8.24 -22.66
N VAL A 156 9.36 7.73 -22.76
CA VAL A 156 9.05 6.32 -23.07
C VAL A 156 9.77 5.88 -24.35
N GLN A 157 9.70 6.68 -25.42
CA GLN A 157 10.34 6.32 -26.69
C GLN A 157 11.86 6.13 -26.54
N LYS A 158 12.49 6.90 -25.65
CA LYS A 158 13.93 6.86 -25.36
C LYS A 158 14.36 5.71 -24.43
N GLN A 159 13.44 5.01 -23.75
CA GLN A 159 13.82 3.94 -22.82
C GLN A 159 14.17 2.65 -23.58
N PRO A 160 15.43 2.16 -23.57
CA PRO A 160 15.82 0.98 -24.33
C PRO A 160 15.27 -0.34 -23.76
N HIS A 161 14.94 -0.37 -22.47
CA HIS A 161 14.43 -1.55 -21.77
C HIS A 161 12.91 -1.76 -21.90
N PHE A 162 12.15 -0.80 -22.41
CA PHE A 162 10.68 -0.92 -22.54
C PHE A 162 10.28 -1.74 -23.77
N MET A 163 9.52 -2.83 -23.53
CA MET A 163 9.05 -3.74 -24.59
C MET A 163 7.79 -3.25 -25.30
N LYS A 164 6.96 -2.43 -24.63
CA LYS A 164 5.86 -1.66 -25.23
C LYS A 164 6.12 -0.17 -25.05
N LYS A 165 5.83 0.63 -26.08
CA LYS A 165 6.07 2.09 -26.11
C LYS A 165 4.89 2.90 -26.65
N ASP A 166 3.94 2.24 -27.31
CA ASP A 166 2.72 2.81 -27.88
C ASP A 166 1.60 2.89 -26.83
N PHE A 167 1.84 3.67 -25.76
CA PHE A 167 0.80 3.98 -24.77
C PHE A 167 -0.14 5.07 -25.30
N SER A 168 -1.45 4.95 -25.01
CA SER A 168 -2.40 6.02 -25.34
C SER A 168 -2.20 7.24 -24.44
N ARG A 169 -2.54 8.44 -24.95
CA ARG A 169 -2.55 9.67 -24.14
C ARG A 169 -3.39 9.52 -22.87
N ASP A 170 -4.54 8.83 -22.98
CA ASP A 170 -5.40 8.51 -21.84
C ASP A 170 -4.68 7.70 -20.76
N TYR A 171 -3.91 6.67 -21.14
CA TYR A 171 -3.15 5.86 -20.19
C TYR A 171 -2.04 6.70 -19.52
N LEU A 172 -1.33 7.51 -20.30
CA LEU A 172 -0.27 8.40 -19.81
C LEU A 172 -0.82 9.49 -18.87
N GLU A 173 -2.02 10.05 -19.14
CA GLU A 173 -2.70 10.98 -18.23
C GLU A 173 -3.03 10.32 -16.89
N ARG A 174 -3.48 9.05 -16.91
CA ARG A 174 -3.85 8.33 -15.69
C ARG A 174 -2.62 7.93 -14.86
N ILE A 175 -1.51 7.58 -15.51
CA ILE A 175 -0.19 7.46 -14.87
C ILE A 175 0.24 8.80 -14.25
N LEU A 176 0.06 9.93 -14.94
CA LEU A 176 0.36 11.27 -14.42
C LEU A 176 -0.51 11.63 -13.19
N ILE A 177 -1.81 11.31 -13.22
CA ILE A 177 -2.75 11.55 -12.10
C ILE A 177 -2.35 10.72 -10.88
N THR A 178 -2.05 9.42 -11.03
CA THR A 178 -1.57 8.58 -9.92
C THR A 178 -0.19 9.04 -9.42
N ALA A 179 0.65 9.61 -10.29
CA ALA A 179 1.90 10.30 -9.96
C ALA A 179 1.74 11.70 -9.32
N LYS A 180 0.50 12.15 -9.09
CA LYS A 180 0.14 13.46 -8.52
C LYS A 180 0.49 14.67 -9.40
N GLY A 181 0.38 14.54 -10.71
CA GLY A 181 0.65 15.63 -11.65
C GLY A 181 2.14 15.95 -11.85
N LEU A 182 3.04 15.07 -11.41
CA LEU A 182 4.49 15.27 -11.47
C LEU A 182 5.12 14.33 -12.49
N ALA A 183 5.67 14.89 -13.58
CA ALA A 183 6.21 14.13 -14.70
C ALA A 183 7.32 13.14 -14.31
N GLU A 184 8.29 13.53 -13.46
CA GLU A 184 9.34 12.60 -13.03
C GLU A 184 8.79 11.41 -12.23
N ARG A 185 7.79 11.63 -11.35
CA ARG A 185 7.10 10.54 -10.65
C ARG A 185 6.25 9.67 -11.60
N ALA A 186 5.78 10.24 -12.71
CA ALA A 186 5.05 9.50 -13.74
C ALA A 186 5.98 8.56 -14.51
N LYS A 187 7.21 9.02 -14.82
CA LYS A 187 8.29 8.20 -15.39
C LYS A 187 8.67 7.06 -14.45
N GLU A 188 9.00 7.37 -13.19
CA GLU A 188 9.31 6.38 -12.14
C GLU A 188 8.19 5.33 -11.99
N ARG A 189 6.93 5.78 -11.99
CA ARG A 189 5.75 4.91 -11.86
C ARG A 189 5.59 3.97 -13.05
N LEU A 190 5.71 4.50 -14.27
CA LEU A 190 5.58 3.70 -15.48
C LEU A 190 6.70 2.66 -15.57
N ASP A 191 7.94 3.05 -15.24
CA ASP A 191 9.07 2.11 -15.17
C ASP A 191 8.81 1.01 -14.13
N LYS A 192 8.43 1.38 -12.90
CA LYS A 192 8.05 0.43 -11.84
C LYS A 192 6.99 -0.56 -12.29
N LEU A 193 5.90 -0.08 -12.90
CA LEU A 193 4.80 -0.94 -13.35
C LEU A 193 5.23 -1.89 -14.48
N CYS A 194 6.04 -1.42 -15.43
CA CYS A 194 6.60 -2.27 -16.49
C CYS A 194 7.58 -3.32 -15.91
N THR A 195 8.49 -2.92 -15.02
CA THR A 195 9.42 -3.83 -14.35
C THR A 195 8.70 -4.85 -13.46
N PHE A 196 7.62 -4.47 -12.78
CA PHE A 196 6.81 -5.41 -12.00
C PHE A 196 6.14 -6.46 -12.89
N LYS A 197 5.72 -6.13 -14.11
CA LYS A 197 5.22 -7.10 -15.10
C LYS A 197 6.30 -8.11 -15.51
N THR A 198 7.58 -7.75 -15.45
CA THR A 198 8.74 -8.63 -15.69
C THR A 198 9.13 -9.48 -14.48
N LEU A 199 9.17 -8.87 -13.29
CA LEU A 199 9.69 -9.50 -12.06
C LEU A 199 8.64 -10.29 -11.28
N MET A 200 7.35 -10.03 -11.52
CA MET A 200 6.21 -10.66 -10.83
C MET A 200 5.09 -11.08 -11.81
N PRO A 201 5.41 -11.71 -12.95
CA PRO A 201 4.44 -12.00 -14.02
C PRO A 201 3.24 -12.84 -13.54
N GLU A 202 3.41 -13.63 -12.48
CA GLU A 202 2.39 -14.45 -11.86
C GLU A 202 1.19 -13.61 -11.36
N PHE A 203 1.40 -12.39 -10.88
CA PHE A 203 0.34 -11.48 -10.42
C PHE A 203 -0.48 -10.86 -11.56
N PHE A 204 0.08 -10.81 -12.77
CA PHE A 204 -0.56 -10.25 -13.97
C PHE A 204 -1.16 -11.31 -14.90
N SER A 205 -0.87 -12.58 -14.63
CA SER A 205 -1.28 -13.72 -15.46
C SER A 205 -2.80 -13.79 -15.64
N VAL A 206 -3.23 -13.85 -16.90
CA VAL A 206 -4.64 -14.02 -17.30
C VAL A 206 -4.84 -15.28 -18.11
N SER A 207 -6.02 -15.88 -18.00
CA SER A 207 -6.45 -17.06 -18.77
C SER A 207 -7.82 -16.81 -19.39
N GLU A 208 -8.17 -17.59 -20.42
CA GLU A 208 -9.49 -17.49 -21.07
C GLU A 208 -10.63 -17.93 -20.12
N ASP A 209 -10.33 -18.83 -19.19
CA ASP A 209 -11.25 -19.39 -18.19
C ASP A 209 -11.24 -18.59 -16.85
N MET A 210 -10.76 -17.34 -16.83
CA MET A 210 -10.55 -16.55 -15.60
C MET A 210 -11.75 -16.53 -14.65
N LYS A 211 -12.98 -16.45 -15.18
CA LYS A 211 -14.22 -16.52 -14.39
C LYS A 211 -14.28 -17.80 -13.54
N LYS A 212 -13.93 -18.94 -14.12
CA LYS A 212 -13.94 -20.27 -13.49
C LYS A 212 -12.77 -20.47 -12.52
N GLU A 213 -11.62 -19.82 -12.76
CA GLU A 213 -10.52 -19.81 -11.79
C GLU A 213 -10.90 -19.08 -10.49
N MET A 214 -11.70 -18.02 -10.63
CA MET A 214 -12.09 -17.08 -9.56
C MET A 214 -13.47 -17.36 -8.94
N GLU A 215 -14.37 -18.10 -9.59
CA GLU A 215 -15.67 -18.50 -9.04
C GLU A 215 -15.58 -19.14 -7.64
N PRO A 216 -14.66 -20.10 -7.37
CA PRO A 216 -14.48 -20.66 -6.03
C PRO A 216 -14.02 -19.64 -4.98
N LEU A 217 -13.43 -18.52 -5.41
CA LEU A 217 -13.02 -17.45 -4.48
C LEU A 217 -14.24 -16.71 -3.91
N GLN A 218 -15.37 -16.66 -4.63
CA GLN A 218 -16.59 -15.97 -4.17
C GLN A 218 -17.27 -16.65 -2.96
N GLU A 219 -16.98 -17.93 -2.71
CA GLU A 219 -17.45 -18.64 -1.52
C GLU A 219 -16.60 -18.29 -0.27
N LEU A 220 -15.36 -17.85 -0.48
CA LEU A 220 -14.37 -17.59 0.56
C LEU A 220 -14.18 -16.10 0.86
N ILE A 221 -14.30 -15.25 -0.17
CA ILE A 221 -14.09 -13.80 -0.13
C ILE A 221 -15.16 -13.09 -0.95
N ASN A 222 -15.89 -12.18 -0.31
CA ASN A 222 -16.75 -11.22 -0.99
C ASN A 222 -16.06 -9.87 -1.10
N ALA A 223 -15.65 -9.49 -2.31
CA ALA A 223 -14.88 -8.28 -2.54
C ALA A 223 -15.38 -7.48 -3.75
N GLY A 224 -15.36 -6.15 -3.64
CA GLY A 224 -15.74 -5.25 -4.72
C GLY A 224 -15.59 -3.78 -4.36
N HIS A 225 -15.56 -2.93 -5.37
CA HIS A 225 -15.64 -1.48 -5.18
C HIS A 225 -17.09 -1.00 -5.22
N LEU A 226 -17.40 0.02 -4.43
CA LEU A 226 -18.69 0.70 -4.49
C LEU A 226 -18.80 1.51 -5.80
N PRO A 227 -19.97 1.49 -6.48
CA PRO A 227 -20.16 2.25 -7.71
C PRO A 227 -19.99 3.76 -7.53
N GLN A 228 -20.46 4.31 -6.40
CA GLN A 228 -20.34 5.73 -6.08
C GLN A 228 -19.02 6.06 -5.38
N MET A 229 -18.54 7.29 -5.56
CA MET A 229 -17.46 7.84 -4.73
C MET A 229 -18.01 8.51 -3.47
N THR A 230 -17.14 8.70 -2.47
CA THR A 230 -17.45 9.57 -1.33
C THR A 230 -17.53 11.04 -1.78
N PRO A 231 -18.10 11.96 -0.97
CA PRO A 231 -18.08 13.40 -1.26
C PRO A 231 -16.67 13.95 -1.49
N GLU A 232 -15.65 13.38 -0.84
CA GLU A 232 -14.23 13.72 -0.99
C GLU A 232 -13.57 13.08 -2.23
N HIS A 233 -14.37 12.51 -3.14
CA HIS A 233 -13.93 11.78 -4.34
C HIS A 233 -13.02 10.59 -4.04
N TYR A 234 -13.29 9.85 -2.95
CA TYR A 234 -12.61 8.58 -2.68
C TYR A 234 -13.42 7.41 -3.22
N ARG A 235 -12.71 6.44 -3.83
CA ARG A 235 -13.26 5.12 -4.11
C ARG A 235 -13.28 4.29 -2.84
N VAL A 236 -14.32 3.52 -2.63
CA VAL A 236 -14.43 2.60 -1.51
C VAL A 236 -14.29 1.18 -2.02
N PHE A 237 -13.34 0.44 -1.47
CA PHE A 237 -13.20 -1.00 -1.67
C PHE A 237 -13.65 -1.72 -0.40
N ILE A 238 -14.45 -2.77 -0.53
CA ILE A 238 -14.84 -3.64 0.59
C ILE A 238 -14.38 -5.05 0.25
N CYS A 239 -13.72 -5.70 1.21
CA CYS A 239 -13.34 -7.11 1.16
C CYS A 239 -13.76 -7.78 2.47
N LYS A 240 -14.68 -8.74 2.37
CA LYS A 240 -15.21 -9.53 3.49
C LYS A 240 -14.77 -10.97 3.36
N MET A 241 -14.16 -11.49 4.41
CA MET A 241 -13.84 -12.92 4.49
C MET A 241 -15.08 -13.67 4.98
N THR A 242 -15.58 -14.61 4.18
CA THR A 242 -16.81 -15.39 4.46
C THR A 242 -16.52 -16.80 4.98
N SER A 243 -15.28 -17.26 4.92
CA SER A 243 -14.88 -18.61 5.32
C SER A 243 -13.47 -18.65 5.90
N GLU A 244 -13.25 -19.52 6.88
CA GLU A 244 -11.91 -19.83 7.41
C GLU A 244 -11.13 -20.83 6.54
N ASN A 245 -11.79 -21.45 5.55
CA ASN A 245 -11.21 -22.42 4.62
C ASN A 245 -10.39 -21.77 3.49
N LEU A 246 -9.86 -20.58 3.73
CA LEU A 246 -8.85 -19.96 2.88
C LEU A 246 -7.55 -20.78 2.95
N GLU A 247 -6.83 -20.86 1.83
CA GLU A 247 -5.48 -21.43 1.73
C GLU A 247 -4.55 -20.40 1.07
N ALA A 248 -3.23 -20.64 1.09
CA ALA A 248 -2.26 -19.76 0.43
C ALA A 248 -2.62 -19.52 -1.06
N ALA A 249 -3.05 -20.57 -1.77
CA ALA A 249 -3.52 -20.48 -3.15
C ALA A 249 -4.78 -19.59 -3.31
N SER A 250 -5.66 -19.50 -2.30
CA SER A 250 -6.82 -18.60 -2.31
C SER A 250 -6.38 -17.14 -2.22
N PHE A 251 -5.38 -16.82 -1.39
CA PHE A 251 -4.82 -15.47 -1.31
C PHE A 251 -4.11 -15.07 -2.59
N PHE A 252 -3.32 -15.97 -3.19
CA PHE A 252 -2.65 -15.68 -4.45
C PHE A 252 -3.64 -15.39 -5.60
N LYS A 253 -4.74 -16.15 -5.70
CA LYS A 253 -5.86 -15.84 -6.60
C LYS A 253 -6.49 -14.47 -6.29
N PHE A 254 -6.71 -14.16 -5.02
CA PHE A 254 -7.22 -12.84 -4.60
C PHE A 254 -6.26 -11.70 -4.97
N TYR A 255 -4.94 -11.90 -4.88
CA TYR A 255 -3.97 -10.88 -5.31
C TYR A 255 -4.00 -10.66 -6.82
N ARG A 256 -4.12 -11.72 -7.64
CA ARG A 256 -4.37 -11.59 -9.10
C ARG A 256 -5.66 -10.81 -9.38
N TYR A 257 -6.75 -11.10 -8.68
CA TYR A 257 -8.01 -10.34 -8.75
C TYR A 257 -7.80 -8.84 -8.42
N MET A 258 -7.03 -8.53 -7.38
CA MET A 258 -6.70 -7.14 -7.02
C MET A 258 -5.84 -6.44 -8.07
N THR A 259 -4.87 -7.14 -8.71
CA THR A 259 -4.08 -6.60 -9.83
C THR A 259 -4.98 -6.21 -11.00
N MET A 260 -5.93 -7.08 -11.39
CA MET A 260 -6.88 -6.81 -12.46
C MET A 260 -7.75 -5.59 -12.15
N LEU A 261 -8.26 -5.47 -10.92
CA LEU A 261 -9.00 -4.28 -10.50
C LEU A 261 -8.12 -3.02 -10.63
N CYS A 262 -6.87 -3.05 -10.17
CA CYS A 262 -5.98 -1.89 -10.27
C CYS A 262 -5.74 -1.43 -11.72
N GLU A 263 -5.59 -2.37 -12.66
CA GLU A 263 -5.47 -2.05 -14.08
C GLU A 263 -6.81 -1.54 -14.68
N TYR A 264 -7.97 -2.03 -14.21
CA TYR A 264 -9.29 -1.46 -14.56
C TYR A 264 -9.39 0.01 -14.13
N PHE A 265 -9.07 0.31 -12.88
CA PHE A 265 -9.05 1.69 -12.37
C PHE A 265 -8.06 2.57 -13.15
N LEU A 266 -6.91 2.04 -13.55
CA LEU A 266 -5.91 2.81 -14.31
C LEU A 266 -6.44 3.27 -15.70
N GLN A 267 -7.46 2.63 -16.28
CA GLN A 267 -8.09 3.10 -17.53
C GLN A 267 -9.07 4.26 -17.32
N ALA A 268 -9.85 4.22 -16.24
CA ALA A 268 -11.08 4.99 -16.09
C ALA A 268 -11.03 6.06 -14.99
N GLU A 269 -10.17 5.91 -13.98
CA GLU A 269 -10.38 6.53 -12.67
C GLU A 269 -9.85 7.96 -12.52
N TYR A 270 -10.66 8.78 -11.85
CA TYR A 270 -10.37 10.14 -11.41
C TYR A 270 -10.80 10.28 -9.95
N CYS A 271 -10.15 9.52 -9.07
CA CYS A 271 -10.37 9.58 -7.62
C CYS A 271 -9.19 10.26 -6.91
N LYS A 272 -9.49 10.93 -5.79
CA LYS A 272 -8.49 11.51 -4.88
C LYS A 272 -7.80 10.45 -4.02
N GLY A 273 -8.32 9.22 -3.97
CA GLY A 273 -7.73 8.06 -3.30
C GLY A 273 -8.74 6.97 -2.94
N PHE A 274 -8.31 6.02 -2.11
CA PHE A 274 -9.09 4.83 -1.75
C PHE A 274 -9.32 4.72 -0.24
N GLN A 275 -10.58 4.50 0.16
CA GLN A 275 -10.94 3.92 1.45
C GLN A 275 -11.01 2.39 1.27
N ILE A 276 -10.30 1.64 2.10
CA ILE A 276 -10.27 0.17 2.06
C ILE A 276 -10.99 -0.33 3.31
N ILE A 277 -11.98 -1.20 3.18
CA ILE A 277 -12.71 -1.83 4.28
C ILE A 277 -12.42 -3.32 4.25
N LEU A 278 -11.84 -3.84 5.33
CA LEU A 278 -11.49 -5.25 5.50
C LEU A 278 -12.34 -5.85 6.61
N ASP A 279 -13.35 -6.64 6.24
CA ASP A 279 -14.32 -7.22 7.16
C ASP A 279 -13.94 -8.66 7.54
N TYR A 280 -13.51 -8.81 8.79
CA TYR A 280 -13.20 -10.06 9.46
C TYR A 280 -14.19 -10.35 10.61
N SER A 281 -15.39 -9.78 10.58
CA SER A 281 -16.40 -9.96 11.64
C SER A 281 -16.94 -11.39 11.75
N GLN A 282 -16.85 -12.17 10.66
CA GLN A 282 -17.37 -13.53 10.56
C GLN A 282 -16.30 -14.63 10.69
N ILE A 283 -15.02 -14.27 10.84
CA ILE A 283 -13.92 -15.25 10.95
C ILE A 283 -12.96 -14.93 12.10
N ASN A 284 -12.26 -15.94 12.60
CA ASN A 284 -11.11 -15.74 13.46
C ASN A 284 -9.94 -15.17 12.64
N ILE A 285 -9.64 -13.88 12.81
CA ILE A 285 -8.54 -13.22 12.08
C ILE A 285 -7.17 -13.92 12.24
N LEU A 286 -6.95 -14.71 13.30
CA LEU A 286 -5.71 -15.49 13.45
C LEU A 286 -5.61 -16.65 12.45
N SER A 287 -6.72 -17.27 12.03
CA SER A 287 -6.70 -18.33 10.99
C SER A 287 -6.46 -17.78 9.58
N PHE A 288 -6.60 -16.45 9.40
CA PHE A 288 -6.13 -15.72 8.21
C PHE A 288 -4.62 -15.42 8.30
N VAL A 289 -4.14 -14.83 9.40
CA VAL A 289 -2.73 -14.38 9.53
C VAL A 289 -1.73 -15.51 9.31
N THR A 290 -2.00 -16.71 9.84
CA THR A 290 -1.10 -17.86 9.72
C THR A 290 -1.02 -18.45 8.30
N LYS A 291 -1.90 -18.03 7.39
CA LYS A 291 -2.01 -18.56 6.02
C LYS A 291 -1.62 -17.55 4.94
N VAL A 292 -1.46 -16.28 5.30
CA VAL A 292 -0.99 -15.23 4.39
C VAL A 292 0.52 -15.33 4.24
N ASN A 293 1.00 -15.47 3.00
CA ASN A 293 2.42 -15.32 2.71
C ASN A 293 2.83 -13.83 2.86
N PRO A 294 3.74 -13.47 3.78
CA PRO A 294 4.13 -12.07 3.99
C PRO A 294 4.87 -11.45 2.79
N MET A 295 5.59 -12.27 2.01
CA MET A 295 6.28 -11.81 0.80
C MET A 295 5.29 -11.43 -0.28
N GLU A 296 4.32 -12.31 -0.59
CA GLU A 296 3.26 -12.02 -1.55
C GLU A 296 2.42 -10.81 -1.13
N LEU A 297 2.10 -10.69 0.18
CA LEU A 297 1.39 -9.53 0.72
C LEU A 297 2.19 -8.23 0.51
N ARG A 298 3.52 -8.26 0.73
CA ARG A 298 4.40 -7.12 0.47
C ARG A 298 4.44 -6.80 -1.03
N GLN A 299 4.58 -7.80 -1.89
CA GLN A 299 4.60 -7.65 -3.35
C GLN A 299 3.31 -7.00 -3.87
N ILE A 300 2.12 -7.48 -3.48
CA ILE A 300 0.85 -6.87 -3.93
C ILE A 300 0.66 -5.46 -3.38
N ILE A 301 1.08 -5.17 -2.13
CA ILE A 301 1.02 -3.81 -1.57
C ILE A 301 1.96 -2.86 -2.32
N THR A 302 3.18 -3.29 -2.64
CA THR A 302 4.13 -2.52 -3.46
C THR A 302 3.59 -2.32 -4.88
N LEU A 303 3.02 -3.36 -5.51
CA LEU A 303 2.41 -3.26 -6.83
C LEU A 303 1.26 -2.24 -6.84
N MET A 304 0.33 -2.33 -5.90
CA MET A 304 -0.78 -1.37 -5.77
C MET A 304 -0.28 0.06 -5.52
N THR A 305 0.61 0.26 -4.56
CA THR A 305 0.97 1.62 -4.08
C THR A 305 2.08 2.29 -4.88
N GLU A 306 3.06 1.55 -5.39
CA GLU A 306 4.19 2.08 -6.14
C GLU A 306 4.01 1.95 -7.65
N GLY A 307 3.49 0.81 -8.12
CA GLY A 307 3.22 0.54 -9.55
C GLY A 307 1.92 1.20 -10.04
N TYR A 308 0.77 0.86 -9.46
CA TYR A 308 -0.52 1.48 -9.81
C TYR A 308 -0.75 2.84 -9.13
N GLY A 309 0.08 3.22 -8.15
CA GLY A 309 -0.01 4.52 -7.49
C GLY A 309 -1.26 4.70 -6.60
N CYS A 310 -1.87 3.60 -6.14
CA CYS A 310 -3.08 3.59 -5.33
C CYS A 310 -2.92 4.44 -4.05
N ARG A 311 -3.60 5.59 -4.03
CA ARG A 311 -3.54 6.55 -2.92
C ARG A 311 -4.44 6.12 -1.77
N ILE A 312 -3.99 5.18 -0.94
CA ILE A 312 -4.72 4.77 0.28
C ILE A 312 -4.97 6.00 1.16
N LYS A 313 -6.23 6.21 1.57
CA LYS A 313 -6.67 7.30 2.47
C LYS A 313 -7.01 6.77 3.86
N GLY A 314 -7.61 5.58 3.94
CA GLY A 314 -7.90 4.84 5.17
C GLY A 314 -7.99 3.34 4.90
N VAL A 315 -7.69 2.54 5.92
CA VAL A 315 -7.85 1.08 5.96
C VAL A 315 -8.64 0.75 7.21
N HIS A 316 -9.89 0.32 7.03
CA HIS A 316 -10.90 0.12 8.06
C HIS A 316 -11.05 -1.37 8.31
N VAL A 317 -10.41 -1.87 9.37
CA VAL A 317 -10.46 -3.28 9.74
C VAL A 317 -11.64 -3.50 10.67
N ILE A 318 -12.63 -4.31 10.28
CA ILE A 318 -13.77 -4.68 11.13
C ILE A 318 -13.46 -6.05 11.75
N SER A 319 -13.38 -6.11 13.08
CA SER A 319 -13.29 -7.39 13.80
C SER A 319 -13.70 -7.27 15.27
N SER A 320 -14.54 -8.19 15.71
CA SER A 320 -14.95 -8.36 17.12
C SER A 320 -13.86 -9.00 17.99
N SER A 321 -12.80 -9.55 17.39
CA SER A 321 -11.70 -10.19 18.12
C SER A 321 -11.01 -9.23 19.10
N LYS A 322 -10.52 -9.75 20.22
CA LYS A 322 -9.66 -9.02 21.17
C LYS A 322 -8.18 -9.06 20.76
N MET A 323 -7.80 -9.99 19.87
CA MET A 323 -6.41 -10.16 19.42
C MET A 323 -6.04 -9.23 18.25
N VAL A 324 -7.04 -8.74 17.51
CA VAL A 324 -6.84 -7.85 16.35
C VAL A 324 -6.11 -6.56 16.73
N ASP A 325 -6.36 -5.99 17.91
CA ASP A 325 -5.66 -4.80 18.40
C ASP A 325 -4.14 -5.00 18.47
N THR A 326 -3.71 -6.20 18.92
CA THR A 326 -2.29 -6.56 18.97
C THR A 326 -1.73 -6.81 17.57
N LEU A 327 -2.44 -7.56 16.73
CA LEU A 327 -2.03 -7.83 15.34
C LEU A 327 -1.87 -6.54 14.53
N ILE A 328 -2.84 -5.63 14.58
CA ILE A 328 -2.80 -4.36 13.87
C ILE A 328 -1.67 -3.47 14.40
N THR A 329 -1.42 -3.46 15.71
CA THR A 329 -0.27 -2.74 16.29
C THR A 329 1.06 -3.25 15.71
N LEU A 330 1.19 -4.56 15.47
CA LEU A 330 2.38 -5.17 14.90
C LEU A 330 2.51 -4.91 13.39
N LEU A 331 1.41 -5.01 12.63
CA LEU A 331 1.39 -4.68 11.20
C LEU A 331 1.72 -3.20 10.94
N LYS A 332 1.20 -2.28 11.77
CA LYS A 332 1.52 -0.84 11.72
C LYS A 332 3.02 -0.53 11.87
N GLN A 333 3.80 -1.42 12.50
CA GLN A 333 5.25 -1.22 12.69
C GLN A 333 6.10 -1.61 11.47
N VAL A 334 5.52 -2.32 10.50
CA VAL A 334 6.21 -2.73 9.26
C VAL A 334 5.72 -1.94 8.05
N PHE A 335 4.47 -1.45 8.08
CA PHE A 335 4.04 -0.40 7.17
C PHE A 335 4.79 0.91 7.45
N SER A 336 4.92 1.75 6.42
CA SER A 336 5.37 3.14 6.63
C SER A 336 4.45 3.85 7.62
N ALA A 337 4.98 4.74 8.46
CA ALA A 337 4.19 5.45 9.47
C ALA A 337 2.91 6.05 8.88
N LYS A 338 3.02 6.67 7.70
CA LYS A 338 1.91 7.23 6.92
C LYS A 338 0.79 6.23 6.57
N LEU A 339 1.11 4.96 6.32
CA LEU A 339 0.10 3.92 6.10
C LEU A 339 -0.38 3.34 7.44
N GLY A 340 0.51 3.21 8.42
CA GLY A 340 0.17 2.79 9.78
C GLY A 340 -0.87 3.70 10.45
N ASP A 341 -0.72 5.02 10.32
CA ASP A 341 -1.64 6.03 10.86
C ASP A 341 -3.03 5.99 10.22
N ARG A 342 -3.14 5.42 9.01
CA ARG A 342 -4.38 5.27 8.24
C ARG A 342 -5.12 3.96 8.51
N ILE A 343 -4.59 3.09 9.36
CA ILE A 343 -5.28 1.85 9.75
C ILE A 343 -6.14 2.13 10.97
N HIS A 344 -7.46 2.04 10.79
CA HIS A 344 -8.50 2.21 11.80
C HIS A 344 -9.10 0.85 12.13
N LEU A 345 -9.35 0.59 13.41
CA LEU A 345 -9.97 -0.65 13.88
C LEU A 345 -11.40 -0.37 14.33
N HIS A 346 -12.32 -1.17 13.82
CA HIS A 346 -13.76 -1.10 14.04
C HIS A 346 -14.23 -2.40 14.71
N LYS A 347 -15.05 -2.31 15.76
CA LYS A 347 -15.62 -3.51 16.40
C LYS A 347 -16.90 -3.98 15.72
N THR A 348 -17.61 -3.09 15.05
CA THR A 348 -18.82 -3.38 14.25
C THR A 348 -18.81 -2.55 12.96
N PRO A 349 -19.56 -2.93 11.91
CA PRO A 349 -19.54 -2.21 10.64
C PRO A 349 -20.07 -0.77 10.71
N GLU A 350 -20.93 -0.47 11.67
CA GLU A 350 -21.55 0.86 11.81
C GLU A 350 -20.53 1.97 12.09
N THR A 351 -19.43 1.67 12.79
CA THR A 351 -18.39 2.67 13.10
C THR A 351 -17.58 3.09 11.87
N VAL A 352 -17.67 2.34 10.75
CA VAL A 352 -17.09 2.76 9.46
C VAL A 352 -17.83 3.97 8.87
N SER A 353 -19.08 4.24 9.30
CA SER A 353 -19.88 5.36 8.77
C SER A 353 -19.30 6.75 9.06
N GLU A 354 -18.33 6.86 9.97
CA GLU A 354 -17.51 8.07 10.19
C GLU A 354 -16.60 8.42 8.99
N TYR A 355 -16.30 7.45 8.12
CA TYR A 355 -15.33 7.55 7.01
C TYR A 355 -15.93 7.31 5.62
N VAL A 356 -17.11 6.69 5.55
CA VAL A 356 -17.86 6.39 4.32
C VAL A 356 -19.35 6.58 4.59
N PRO A 357 -20.08 7.43 3.84
CA PRO A 357 -21.51 7.68 4.06
C PRO A 357 -22.35 6.41 4.06
N LYS A 358 -23.23 6.26 5.07
CA LYS A 358 -23.99 5.02 5.28
C LYS A 358 -24.87 4.65 4.09
N GLU A 359 -25.50 5.60 3.40
CA GLU A 359 -26.31 5.30 2.21
C GLU A 359 -25.53 4.61 1.09
N MET A 360 -24.23 4.90 0.94
CA MET A 360 -23.40 4.30 -0.11
C MET A 360 -23.07 2.83 0.17
N MET A 361 -23.12 2.42 1.43
CA MET A 361 -22.74 1.06 1.83
C MET A 361 -23.68 0.02 1.21
N PRO A 362 -23.21 -1.23 1.04
CA PRO A 362 -24.07 -2.33 0.60
C PRO A 362 -25.24 -2.57 1.57
N SER A 363 -26.31 -3.17 1.08
CA SER A 363 -27.50 -3.49 1.88
C SER A 363 -27.20 -4.41 3.07
N ASP A 364 -26.24 -5.33 2.96
CA ASP A 364 -25.76 -6.20 4.06
C ASP A 364 -24.88 -5.46 5.09
N TYR A 365 -24.59 -4.19 4.86
CA TYR A 365 -23.97 -3.23 5.79
C TYR A 365 -24.97 -2.13 6.24
N GLY A 366 -26.25 -2.29 5.91
CA GLY A 366 -27.33 -1.36 6.28
C GLY A 366 -27.35 -0.06 5.46
N GLY A 367 -26.73 -0.03 4.28
CA GLY A 367 -26.83 1.07 3.32
C GLY A 367 -27.91 0.83 2.24
N LYS A 368 -27.78 1.51 1.09
CA LYS A 368 -28.77 1.50 -0.02
C LYS A 368 -28.23 0.92 -1.33
N GLU A 369 -26.94 0.59 -1.40
CA GLU A 369 -26.36 -0.09 -2.58
C GLU A 369 -26.72 -1.59 -2.56
N MET A 370 -26.57 -2.28 -3.68
CA MET A 370 -26.75 -3.74 -3.75
C MET A 370 -25.81 -4.47 -2.76
N SER A 371 -26.10 -5.73 -2.43
CA SER A 371 -25.29 -6.48 -1.45
C SER A 371 -23.85 -6.69 -1.95
N LEU A 372 -22.92 -6.87 -1.01
CA LEU A 372 -21.50 -7.06 -1.36
C LEU A 372 -21.26 -8.29 -2.26
N LEU A 373 -22.08 -9.33 -2.14
CA LEU A 373 -22.05 -10.51 -3.02
C LEU A 373 -22.51 -10.19 -4.45
N GLU A 374 -23.49 -9.31 -4.62
CA GLU A 374 -23.94 -8.84 -5.94
C GLU A 374 -22.89 -7.95 -6.59
N LEU A 375 -22.27 -7.04 -5.83
CA LEU A 375 -21.12 -6.25 -6.29
C LEU A 375 -19.96 -7.13 -6.73
N ASN A 376 -19.59 -8.14 -5.93
CA ASN A 376 -18.54 -9.11 -6.29
C ASN A 376 -18.86 -9.81 -7.62
N LYS A 377 -20.10 -10.28 -7.82
CA LYS A 377 -20.54 -10.92 -9.07
C LYS A 377 -20.49 -9.98 -10.28
N LEU A 378 -20.81 -8.70 -10.11
CA LEU A 378 -20.66 -7.71 -11.19
C LEU A 378 -19.18 -7.45 -11.52
N TRP A 379 -18.34 -7.23 -10.51
CA TRP A 379 -16.91 -7.03 -10.71
C TRP A 379 -16.23 -8.24 -11.34
N LEU A 380 -16.51 -9.46 -10.86
CA LEU A 380 -15.96 -10.67 -11.45
C LEU A 380 -16.39 -10.86 -12.90
N LYS A 381 -17.66 -10.55 -13.24
CA LYS A 381 -18.16 -10.60 -14.62
C LYS A 381 -17.39 -9.63 -15.52
N GLU A 382 -17.15 -8.41 -15.07
CA GLU A 382 -16.49 -7.37 -15.85
C GLU A 382 -15.00 -7.67 -16.08
N ILE A 383 -14.25 -8.01 -15.04
CA ILE A 383 -12.81 -8.35 -15.19
C ILE A 383 -12.60 -9.68 -15.93
N SER A 384 -13.62 -10.54 -15.98
CA SER A 384 -13.60 -11.78 -16.79
C SER A 384 -14.26 -11.60 -18.17
N SER A 385 -14.58 -10.37 -18.58
CA SER A 385 -15.08 -10.08 -19.93
C SER A 385 -13.98 -10.32 -20.96
N LYS A 386 -14.36 -10.69 -22.20
CA LYS A 386 -13.37 -10.92 -23.27
C LYS A 386 -12.63 -9.64 -23.62
N GLU A 387 -13.34 -8.52 -23.54
CA GLU A 387 -12.88 -7.16 -23.76
C GLU A 387 -11.79 -6.78 -22.74
N PHE A 388 -12.04 -7.00 -21.44
CA PHE A 388 -11.06 -6.71 -20.40
C PHE A 388 -9.86 -7.67 -20.45
N LEU A 389 -10.09 -8.97 -20.65
CA LEU A 389 -9.01 -9.96 -20.74
C LEU A 389 -8.11 -9.72 -21.96
N ALA A 390 -8.67 -9.29 -23.10
CA ALA A 390 -7.90 -8.89 -24.27
C ALA A 390 -7.05 -7.63 -24.00
N TYR A 391 -7.63 -6.62 -23.36
CA TYR A 391 -6.89 -5.43 -22.90
C TYR A 391 -5.76 -5.79 -21.94
N MET A 392 -6.01 -6.65 -20.94
CA MET A 392 -5.01 -7.06 -19.94
C MET A 392 -3.85 -7.80 -20.61
N ASN A 393 -4.13 -8.70 -21.57
CA ASN A 393 -3.11 -9.36 -22.37
C ASN A 393 -2.25 -8.39 -23.18
N GLU A 394 -2.83 -7.32 -23.74
CA GLU A 394 -2.06 -6.28 -24.43
C GLU A 394 -1.19 -5.48 -23.45
N MET A 395 -1.74 -5.08 -22.31
CA MET A 395 -1.02 -4.31 -21.29
C MET A 395 0.03 -5.13 -20.53
N ASN A 396 -0.03 -6.45 -20.56
CA ASN A 396 1.02 -7.33 -20.05
C ASN A 396 2.26 -7.39 -20.95
N LYS A 397 2.15 -6.96 -22.21
CA LYS A 397 3.31 -6.74 -23.12
C LYS A 397 4.11 -5.49 -22.74
N ALA A 398 3.53 -4.58 -21.95
CA ALA A 398 4.25 -3.47 -21.32
C ALA A 398 5.11 -3.96 -20.15
N ASN A 399 6.05 -4.84 -20.46
CA ASN A 399 7.08 -5.33 -19.57
C ASN A 399 8.46 -4.79 -20.01
N THR A 400 9.54 -5.27 -19.40
CA THR A 400 10.90 -4.79 -19.60
C THR A 400 11.87 -5.89 -20.00
N ASN A 401 12.82 -5.55 -20.87
CA ASN A 401 14.06 -6.29 -21.01
C ASN A 401 15.15 -5.59 -20.19
N GLU A 402 15.37 -6.10 -18.98
CA GLU A 402 16.33 -5.53 -18.03
C GLU A 402 17.79 -5.57 -18.53
N SER A 403 18.13 -6.46 -19.49
CA SER A 403 19.47 -6.46 -20.12
C SER A 403 19.73 -5.23 -21.01
N CYS A 404 18.68 -4.54 -21.45
CA CYS A 404 18.78 -3.32 -22.23
C CYS A 404 18.75 -2.05 -21.37
N ARG A 405 18.55 -2.16 -20.05
CA ARG A 405 18.48 -0.99 -19.16
C ARG A 405 19.87 -0.36 -19.00
N GLN A 406 19.94 0.96 -19.17
CA GLN A 406 21.14 1.72 -18.86
C GLN A 406 21.29 1.83 -17.33
N SER A 407 22.36 1.25 -16.77
CA SER A 407 22.80 1.51 -15.40
C SER A 407 23.17 3.00 -15.27
N ASP A 408 23.03 3.68 -14.13
CA ASP A 408 23.74 3.37 -12.89
C ASP A 408 22.89 3.45 -11.60
N LYS A 409 21.57 3.63 -11.71
CA LYS A 409 20.68 3.86 -10.54
C LYS A 409 19.64 2.77 -10.25
N PHE A 410 19.55 1.73 -11.08
CA PHE A 410 18.46 0.75 -10.96
C PHE A 410 18.58 -0.11 -9.69
N ASN A 411 19.77 -0.65 -9.39
CA ASN A 411 19.91 -1.69 -8.38
C ASN A 411 19.33 -1.28 -7.02
N GLU A 412 19.71 -0.11 -6.49
CA GLU A 412 19.37 0.34 -5.13
C GLU A 412 17.87 0.43 -4.82
N HIS A 413 17.02 0.72 -5.82
CA HIS A 413 15.57 0.86 -5.59
C HIS A 413 14.78 -0.47 -5.60
N TYR A 414 15.39 -1.57 -6.04
CA TYR A 414 14.69 -2.87 -6.22
C TYR A 414 15.37 -4.07 -5.52
N ILE A 415 16.45 -3.86 -4.74
CA ILE A 415 17.24 -4.91 -4.04
C ILE A 415 16.37 -5.87 -3.20
N GLY A 416 15.20 -5.42 -2.72
CA GLY A 416 14.32 -6.19 -1.84
C GLY A 416 13.33 -7.16 -2.50
N MET A 417 13.42 -7.39 -3.82
CA MET A 417 12.49 -8.26 -4.59
C MET A 417 13.20 -9.56 -5.02
N PRO A 418 12.71 -10.75 -4.62
CA PRO A 418 13.24 -12.03 -5.11
C PRO A 418 13.21 -12.07 -6.64
N GLY A 419 14.34 -12.35 -7.27
CA GLY A 419 14.50 -12.30 -8.73
C GLY A 419 15.26 -11.08 -9.27
N SER A 420 15.62 -10.10 -8.42
CA SER A 420 16.57 -9.04 -8.83
C SER A 420 17.92 -9.64 -9.24
N PHE A 421 18.27 -9.54 -10.54
CA PHE A 421 19.52 -10.07 -11.06
C PHE A 421 20.71 -9.44 -10.31
N ARG A 422 21.53 -10.29 -9.67
CA ARG A 422 22.89 -9.89 -9.27
C ARG A 422 23.70 -9.71 -10.54
N ALA A 423 23.83 -8.46 -11.00
CA ALA A 423 24.89 -8.08 -11.90
C ALA A 423 26.23 -8.27 -11.15
N LEU A 424 26.81 -9.47 -11.28
CA LEU A 424 28.18 -9.73 -10.86
C LEU A 424 29.08 -8.94 -11.82
N SER A 425 29.50 -7.75 -11.39
CA SER A 425 30.70 -7.12 -11.90
C SER A 425 31.88 -8.04 -11.59
N VAL A 426 32.32 -8.77 -12.60
CA VAL A 426 33.60 -9.48 -12.59
C VAL A 426 34.65 -8.47 -13.05
N ASP A 427 35.65 -8.21 -12.21
CA ASP A 427 36.80 -7.34 -12.51
C ASP A 427 37.67 -7.91 -13.65
#